data_AF-R7I8M7-F1
#
_entry.id   AF-R7I8M7-F1
#
_cell.length_a   1.000
_cell.length_b   1.000
_cell.length_c   1.000
_cell.angle_alpha   90.00
_cell.angle_beta   90.00
_cell.angle_gamma   90.00
#
_symmetry.space_group_name_H-M   'P 1'
#
loop_
_entity.id
_entity.type
_entity.pdbx_description
1 polymer ?
#
loop_
_entity_poly.entity_id
_entity_poly.type
_entity_poly.pdbx_seq_one_letter_code
_entity_poly.pdbx_strand_id
1 'polypeptide(L)'
;MSEEQNSATSIHCPIRRVDRALSEEEAYEIVRRTHEASVGVADTDGTPYVFAVNTALIEGAIYFHCAHNAGRKEAIFKVNPKVALLFIGRKEIAQKEFSTNYASASVYGHLSMVTDPDEKKRIMLKFTEITASEAENTEAYYENAKNAIDTWKVTIEVIRGKARHKELYFGEQA
;
A
#
# COMPACT_ATOMS: atom_id res chain seq x y z
N MET A 1 -14.89 18.05 -22.90
CA MET A 1 -15.31 17.03 -21.91
C MET A 1 -15.94 17.77 -20.75
N SER A 2 -17.15 17.40 -20.33
CA SER A 2 -17.91 18.11 -19.29
C SER A 2 -17.28 17.94 -17.90
N GLU A 3 -17.54 18.87 -16.98
CA GLU A 3 -17.04 18.83 -15.59
C GLU A 3 -17.42 17.51 -14.86
N GLU A 4 -18.57 16.91 -15.19
CA GLU A 4 -18.98 15.59 -14.68
C GLU A 4 -18.08 14.43 -15.14
N GLN A 5 -17.56 14.47 -16.37
CA GLN A 5 -16.63 13.47 -16.88
C GLN A 5 -15.26 13.56 -16.21
N ASN A 6 -14.84 14.77 -15.82
CA ASN A 6 -13.59 15.00 -15.09
C ASN A 6 -13.65 14.51 -13.63
N SER A 7 -14.85 14.52 -13.03
CA SER A 7 -15.08 14.00 -11.67
C SER A 7 -14.87 12.49 -11.58
N ALA A 8 -15.39 11.72 -12.56
CA ALA A 8 -15.33 10.26 -12.53
C ALA A 8 -13.91 9.68 -12.69
N THR A 9 -13.01 10.42 -13.33
CA THR A 9 -11.60 10.02 -13.55
C THR A 9 -10.66 10.49 -12.45
N SER A 10 -11.15 11.26 -11.47
CA SER A 10 -10.36 11.79 -10.38
C SER A 10 -10.10 10.73 -9.30
N ILE A 11 -8.92 10.75 -8.68
CA ILE A 11 -8.63 9.96 -7.47
C ILE A 11 -9.51 10.37 -6.27
N HIS A 12 -10.15 11.54 -6.34
CA HIS A 12 -11.12 12.00 -5.34
C HIS A 12 -12.55 11.52 -5.62
N CYS A 13 -12.79 10.83 -6.73
CA CYS A 13 -14.11 10.27 -7.06
C CYS A 13 -14.61 9.36 -5.91
N PRO A 14 -15.82 9.59 -5.38
CA PRO A 14 -16.32 8.83 -4.23
C PRO A 14 -16.65 7.38 -4.59
N ILE A 15 -16.66 6.51 -3.59
CA ILE A 15 -17.10 5.12 -3.77
C ILE A 15 -18.58 5.10 -4.16
N ARG A 16 -18.87 4.55 -5.35
CA ARG A 16 -20.24 4.42 -5.89
C ARG A 16 -21.22 3.69 -4.96
N ARG A 17 -20.77 2.65 -4.25
CA ARG A 17 -21.56 1.88 -3.28
C ARG A 17 -21.32 2.44 -1.88
N VAL A 18 -22.04 3.51 -1.55
CA VAL A 18 -21.90 4.23 -0.27
C VAL A 18 -22.18 3.33 0.95
N ASP A 19 -23.06 2.34 0.80
CA ASP A 19 -23.35 1.31 1.81
C ASP A 19 -22.15 0.40 2.14
N ARG A 20 -21.13 0.41 1.28
CA ARG A 20 -19.90 -0.37 1.42
C ARG A 20 -18.68 0.50 1.69
N ALA A 21 -18.83 1.81 1.71
CA ALA A 21 -17.72 2.71 2.00
C ALA A 21 -17.35 2.60 3.48
N LEU A 22 -16.05 2.63 3.74
CA LEU A 22 -15.50 2.70 5.08
C LEU A 22 -15.06 4.14 5.38
N SER A 23 -14.97 4.46 6.68
CA SER A 23 -14.27 5.66 7.13
C SER A 23 -12.77 5.60 6.79
N GLU A 24 -12.10 6.75 6.82
CA GLU A 24 -10.65 6.78 6.61
C GLU A 24 -9.90 5.99 7.68
N GLU A 25 -10.32 6.08 8.95
CA GLU A 25 -9.70 5.32 10.05
C GLU A 25 -9.84 3.81 9.84
N GLU A 26 -11.01 3.32 9.43
CA GLU A 26 -11.21 1.91 9.08
C GLU A 26 -10.33 1.49 7.87
N ALA A 27 -10.11 2.39 6.92
CA ALA A 27 -9.22 2.12 5.79
C ALA A 27 -7.75 2.07 6.22
N TYR A 28 -7.31 2.97 7.10
CA TYR A 28 -5.98 2.92 7.73
C TYR A 28 -5.80 1.64 8.53
N GLU A 29 -6.83 1.18 9.23
CA GLU A 29 -6.77 -0.06 9.99
C GLU A 29 -6.57 -1.28 9.10
N ILE A 30 -7.19 -1.33 7.92
CA ILE A 30 -6.89 -2.36 6.91
C ILE A 30 -5.41 -2.32 6.52
N VAL A 31 -4.87 -1.13 6.23
CA VAL A 31 -3.45 -0.96 5.86
C VAL A 31 -2.53 -1.39 7.01
N ARG A 32 -2.85 -1.07 8.27
CA ARG A 32 -2.07 -1.48 9.44
C ARG A 32 -2.01 -3.00 9.62
N ARG A 33 -3.14 -3.69 9.40
CA ARG A 33 -3.26 -5.15 9.56
C ARG A 33 -2.77 -5.95 8.35
N THR A 34 -2.57 -5.29 7.21
CA THR A 34 -2.25 -5.97 5.94
C THR A 34 -0.85 -5.57 5.49
N HIS A 35 0.11 -6.48 5.69
CA HIS A 35 1.52 -6.22 5.40
C HIS A 35 1.92 -6.39 3.92
N GLU A 36 0.99 -6.76 3.04
CA GLU A 36 1.23 -6.88 1.60
C GLU A 36 0.27 -5.96 0.82
N ALA A 37 0.78 -5.32 -0.23
CA ALA A 37 -0.03 -4.55 -1.16
C ALA A 37 0.30 -4.88 -2.62
N SER A 38 -0.73 -4.82 -3.47
CA SER A 38 -0.53 -4.69 -4.92
C SER A 38 -0.30 -3.21 -5.25
N VAL A 39 0.83 -2.91 -5.88
CA VAL A 39 1.24 -1.57 -6.29
C VAL A 39 1.04 -1.42 -7.79
N GLY A 40 0.32 -0.38 -8.19
CA GLY A 40 0.13 0.03 -9.58
C GLY A 40 0.82 1.36 -9.84
N VAL A 41 1.67 1.39 -10.86
CA VAL A 41 2.26 2.61 -11.44
C VAL A 41 1.98 2.64 -12.94
N ALA A 42 2.15 3.80 -13.57
CA ALA A 42 2.04 3.94 -15.01
C ALA A 42 3.37 4.43 -15.59
N ASP A 43 3.81 3.78 -16.67
CA ASP A 43 4.93 4.25 -17.48
C ASP A 43 4.58 5.60 -18.16
N THR A 44 5.57 6.23 -18.76
CA THR A 44 5.44 7.53 -19.46
C THR A 44 4.48 7.49 -20.64
N ASP A 45 4.29 6.32 -21.27
CA ASP A 45 3.30 6.10 -22.33
C ASP A 45 1.90 5.75 -21.79
N GLY A 46 1.73 5.71 -20.46
CA GLY A 46 0.48 5.33 -19.80
C GLY A 46 0.29 3.83 -19.58
N THR A 47 1.24 2.98 -20.01
CA THR A 47 1.16 1.53 -19.80
C THR A 47 1.16 1.21 -18.31
N PRO A 48 0.13 0.50 -17.79
CA PRO A 48 0.10 0.14 -16.38
C PRO A 48 1.14 -0.94 -16.07
N TYR A 49 1.77 -0.82 -14.91
CA TYR A 49 2.64 -1.83 -14.35
C TYR A 49 2.23 -2.12 -12.91
N VAL A 50 1.96 -3.40 -12.62
CA VAL A 50 1.44 -3.86 -11.34
C VAL A 50 2.35 -4.95 -10.77
N PHE A 51 2.65 -4.87 -9.48
CA PHE A 51 3.49 -5.82 -8.75
C PHE A 51 3.08 -5.86 -7.27
N ALA A 52 3.46 -6.91 -6.53
CA ALA A 52 3.19 -7.02 -5.09
C ALA A 52 4.45 -6.75 -4.27
N VAL A 53 4.30 -6.12 -3.11
CA VAL A 53 5.39 -5.87 -2.14
C VAL A 53 4.88 -5.98 -0.72
N ASN A 54 5.80 -6.33 0.20
CA ASN A 54 5.57 -6.08 1.61
C ASN A 54 5.62 -4.57 1.89
N THR A 55 4.75 -4.11 2.79
CA THR A 55 4.61 -2.70 3.15
C THR A 55 4.60 -2.51 4.66
N ALA A 56 4.97 -1.29 5.09
CA ALA A 56 4.84 -0.85 6.47
C ALA A 56 4.22 0.55 6.50
N LEU A 57 3.20 0.75 7.32
CA LEU A 57 2.65 2.07 7.61
C LEU A 57 3.36 2.68 8.82
N ILE A 58 4.09 3.76 8.61
CA ILE A 58 4.89 4.43 9.65
C ILE A 58 4.58 5.93 9.56
N GLU A 59 4.11 6.52 10.66
CA GLU A 59 3.87 7.97 10.78
C GLU A 59 2.99 8.55 9.65
N GLY A 60 1.99 7.78 9.21
CA GLY A 60 1.05 8.19 8.16
C GLY A 60 1.54 8.02 6.72
N ALA A 61 2.76 7.52 6.51
CA ALA A 61 3.28 7.16 5.19
C ALA A 61 3.44 5.63 5.05
N ILE A 62 3.31 5.14 3.82
CA ILE A 62 3.53 3.72 3.51
C ILE A 62 4.92 3.57 2.91
N TYR A 63 5.66 2.58 3.39
CA TYR A 63 6.99 2.27 2.91
C TYR A 63 7.03 0.88 2.30
N PHE A 64 7.92 0.68 1.32
CA PHE A 64 8.34 -0.63 0.82
C PHE A 64 9.80 -0.58 0.39
N HIS A 65 10.43 -1.73 0.15
CA HIS A 65 11.81 -1.80 -0.32
C HIS A 65 11.96 -2.69 -1.55
N CYS A 66 13.03 -2.48 -2.31
CA CYS A 66 13.40 -3.33 -3.43
C CYS A 66 14.92 -3.43 -3.58
N ALA A 67 15.39 -4.34 -4.43
CA ALA A 67 16.80 -4.41 -4.79
C ALA A 67 17.25 -3.08 -5.43
N HIS A 68 18.42 -2.58 -5.05
CA HIS A 68 18.96 -1.28 -5.48
C HIS A 68 19.21 -1.23 -6.99
N ASN A 69 18.85 -0.11 -7.62
CA ASN A 69 19.07 0.16 -9.05
C ASN A 69 18.52 -0.95 -9.98
N ALA A 70 17.44 -1.63 -9.56
CA ALA A 70 17.00 -2.86 -10.23
C ALA A 70 15.59 -2.74 -10.85
N GLY A 71 15.58 -2.67 -12.17
CA GLY A 71 14.46 -3.08 -13.01
C GLY A 71 13.47 -1.97 -13.37
N ARG A 72 12.47 -2.37 -14.15
CA ARG A 72 11.47 -1.49 -14.78
C ARG A 72 10.76 -0.56 -13.78
N LYS A 73 10.48 -1.05 -12.56
CA LYS A 73 9.74 -0.30 -11.55
C LYS A 73 10.45 1.00 -11.14
N GLU A 74 11.74 0.96 -10.84
CA GLU A 74 12.49 2.15 -10.41
C GLU A 74 12.66 3.16 -11.54
N ALA A 75 12.85 2.68 -12.77
CA ALA A 75 12.89 3.55 -13.94
C ALA A 75 11.59 4.36 -14.06
N ILE A 76 10.44 3.73 -13.82
CA ILE A 76 9.14 4.40 -13.80
C ILE A 76 9.03 5.37 -12.63
N PHE A 77 9.42 4.97 -11.42
CA PHE A 77 9.29 5.83 -10.23
C PHE A 77 10.05 7.16 -10.36
N LYS A 78 11.19 7.15 -11.07
CA LYS A 78 12.04 8.33 -11.31
C LYS A 78 11.39 9.36 -12.25
N VAL A 79 10.44 8.96 -13.11
CA VAL A 79 9.80 9.83 -14.11
C VAL A 79 8.31 10.09 -13.83
N ASN A 80 7.64 9.16 -13.16
CA ASN A 80 6.25 9.30 -12.75
C ASN A 80 6.07 8.79 -11.31
N PRO A 81 6.02 9.70 -10.31
CA PRO A 81 5.90 9.31 -8.91
C PRO A 81 4.47 8.91 -8.52
N LYS A 82 3.47 9.07 -9.39
CA LYS A 82 2.08 8.73 -9.05
C LYS A 82 1.92 7.23 -8.87
N VAL A 83 1.31 6.83 -7.77
CA VAL A 83 1.15 5.42 -7.41
C VAL A 83 -0.24 5.16 -6.84
N ALA A 84 -0.76 3.96 -7.13
CA ALA A 84 -1.92 3.40 -6.47
C ALA A 84 -1.52 2.10 -5.75
N LEU A 85 -2.01 1.89 -4.54
CA LEU A 85 -1.83 0.65 -3.79
C LEU A 85 -3.20 0.06 -3.46
N LEU A 86 -3.30 -1.26 -3.53
CA LEU A 86 -4.48 -2.01 -3.11
C LEU A 86 -4.09 -3.02 -2.02
N PHE A 87 -4.73 -2.88 -0.87
CA PHE A 87 -4.65 -3.79 0.25
C PHE A 87 -5.92 -4.63 0.30
N ILE A 88 -5.76 -5.94 0.47
CA ILE A 88 -6.87 -6.88 0.63
C ILE A 88 -6.78 -7.45 2.05
N GLY A 89 -7.53 -6.84 2.98
CA GLY A 89 -7.55 -7.26 4.38
C GLY A 89 -8.41 -8.51 4.62
N ARG A 90 -9.49 -8.69 3.84
CA ARG A 90 -10.31 -9.91 3.89
C ARG A 90 -10.77 -10.31 2.50
N LYS A 91 -10.83 -11.61 2.25
CA LYS A 91 -11.48 -12.22 1.10
C LYS A 91 -12.04 -13.58 1.46
N GLU A 92 -13.35 -13.67 1.60
CA GLU A 92 -14.07 -14.90 1.93
C GLU A 92 -15.27 -15.08 1.00
N ILE A 93 -15.37 -16.23 0.33
CA ILE A 93 -16.47 -16.52 -0.61
C ILE A 93 -17.71 -16.92 0.18
N ALA A 94 -18.74 -16.06 0.19
CA ALA A 94 -20.05 -16.33 0.77
C ALA A 94 -20.92 -17.06 -0.25
N GLN A 95 -20.69 -18.37 -0.41
CA GLN A 95 -21.31 -19.19 -1.46
C GLN A 95 -22.85 -19.12 -1.44
N LYS A 96 -23.47 -19.19 -0.26
CA LYS A 96 -24.94 -19.14 -0.08
C LYS A 96 -25.55 -17.79 -0.49
N GLU A 97 -24.73 -16.74 -0.53
CA GLU A 97 -25.14 -15.38 -0.87
C GLU A 97 -24.67 -14.97 -2.28
N PHE A 98 -24.04 -15.89 -3.03
CA PHE A 98 -23.44 -15.64 -4.33
C PHE A 98 -22.52 -14.41 -4.31
N SER A 99 -21.75 -14.25 -3.23
CA SER A 99 -20.96 -13.04 -2.99
C SER A 99 -19.61 -13.31 -2.32
N THR A 100 -18.89 -12.23 -2.01
CA THR A 100 -17.62 -12.26 -1.28
C THR A 100 -17.69 -11.25 -0.15
N ASN A 101 -17.41 -11.70 1.07
CA ASN A 101 -17.13 -10.83 2.21
C ASN A 101 -15.69 -10.36 2.07
N TYR A 102 -15.52 -9.06 1.85
CA TYR A 102 -14.21 -8.47 1.64
C TYR A 102 -14.05 -7.22 2.48
N ALA A 103 -12.80 -6.90 2.77
CA ALA A 103 -12.37 -5.61 3.29
C ALA A 103 -11.10 -5.24 2.53
N SER A 104 -11.07 -4.06 1.93
CA SER A 104 -9.93 -3.59 1.13
C SER A 104 -9.74 -2.08 1.29
N ALA A 105 -8.49 -1.63 1.18
CA ALA A 105 -8.15 -0.22 1.12
C ALA A 105 -7.41 0.09 -0.18
N SER A 106 -7.86 1.12 -0.88
CA SER A 106 -7.15 1.72 -2.02
C SER A 106 -6.47 3.00 -1.56
N VAL A 107 -5.18 3.11 -1.82
CA VAL A 107 -4.36 4.27 -1.48
C VAL A 107 -3.83 4.87 -2.77
N TYR A 108 -3.91 6.18 -2.90
CA TYR A 108 -3.34 6.96 -3.99
C TYR A 108 -2.37 7.97 -3.39
N GLY A 109 -1.24 8.16 -4.06
CA GLY A 109 -0.22 9.06 -3.55
C GLY A 109 0.98 9.19 -4.45
N HIS A 110 2.08 9.62 -3.84
CA HIS A 110 3.32 9.95 -4.54
C HIS A 110 4.52 9.21 -3.93
N LEU A 111 5.32 8.60 -4.81
CA LEU A 111 6.57 7.93 -4.49
C LEU A 111 7.70 8.94 -4.29
N SER A 112 8.54 8.67 -3.31
CA SER A 112 9.83 9.33 -3.10
C SER A 112 10.83 8.32 -2.55
N MET A 113 12.10 8.45 -2.95
CA MET A 113 13.15 7.58 -2.43
C MET A 113 13.60 8.09 -1.06
N VAL A 114 13.73 7.19 -0.09
CA VAL A 114 14.32 7.50 1.21
C VAL A 114 15.83 7.56 1.05
N THR A 115 16.40 8.76 1.22
CA THR A 115 17.83 9.03 1.02
C THR A 115 18.59 9.24 2.32
N ASP A 116 17.88 9.61 3.39
CA ASP A 116 18.47 9.74 4.72
C ASP A 116 18.83 8.35 5.28
N PRO A 117 20.11 8.08 5.62
CA PRO A 117 20.54 6.76 6.08
C PRO A 117 19.89 6.33 7.41
N ASP A 118 19.61 7.27 8.31
CA ASP A 118 19.02 6.99 9.62
C ASP A 118 17.53 6.68 9.48
N GLU A 119 16.81 7.43 8.64
CA GLU A 119 15.42 7.13 8.27
C GLU A 119 15.33 5.76 7.60
N LYS A 120 16.21 5.48 6.63
CA LYS A 120 16.28 4.19 5.94
C LYS A 120 16.50 3.04 6.93
N LYS A 121 17.45 3.18 7.85
CA LYS A 121 17.72 2.18 8.89
C LYS A 121 16.50 1.95 9.77
N ARG A 122 15.90 3.03 10.28
CA ARG A 122 14.70 2.97 11.12
C ARG A 122 13.55 2.21 10.44
N ILE A 123 13.28 2.53 9.17
CA ILE A 123 12.22 1.86 8.39
C ILE A 123 12.54 0.39 8.18
N MET A 124 13.78 0.05 7.79
CA MET A 124 14.15 -1.35 7.54
C MET A 124 14.13 -2.21 8.81
N LEU A 125 14.49 -1.64 9.96
CA LEU A 125 14.31 -2.33 11.24
C LEU A 125 12.83 -2.53 11.58
N LYS A 126 11.95 -1.56 11.27
CA LYS A 126 10.50 -1.77 11.39
C LYS A 126 9.97 -2.88 10.48
N PHE A 127 10.51 -3.04 9.28
CA PHE A 127 10.18 -4.19 8.44
C PHE A 127 10.55 -5.52 9.09
N THR A 128 11.65 -5.58 9.85
CA THR A 128 12.05 -6.83 10.51
C THR A 128 11.07 -7.24 11.61
N GLU A 129 10.39 -6.29 12.27
CA GLU A 129 9.31 -6.60 13.22
C GLU A 129 8.13 -7.32 12.54
N ILE A 130 7.96 -7.14 11.23
CA ILE A 130 6.88 -7.75 10.44
C ILE A 130 7.34 -9.08 9.82
N THR A 131 8.50 -9.09 9.17
CA THR A 131 8.94 -10.23 8.33
C THR A 131 9.89 -11.19 9.04
N ALA A 132 10.44 -10.78 10.19
CA ALA A 132 11.52 -11.48 10.87
C ALA A 132 11.47 -11.24 12.39
N SER A 133 10.27 -11.24 12.99
CA SER A 133 10.05 -10.91 14.41
C SER A 133 10.80 -11.83 15.39
N GLU A 134 11.20 -13.01 14.94
CA GLU A 134 11.96 -13.99 15.72
C GLU A 134 13.46 -13.99 15.38
N ALA A 135 13.91 -13.15 14.45
CA ALA A 135 15.30 -13.11 14.03
C ALA A 135 16.17 -12.35 15.05
N GLU A 136 17.32 -12.92 15.37
CA GLU A 136 18.37 -12.24 16.11
C GLU A 136 19.24 -11.40 15.17
N ASN A 137 19.90 -10.36 15.71
CA ASN A 137 20.91 -9.56 14.98
C ASN A 137 20.40 -8.88 13.69
N THR A 138 19.14 -8.46 13.65
CA THR A 138 18.51 -7.77 12.50
C THR A 138 19.27 -6.50 12.08
N GLU A 139 19.90 -5.80 13.03
CA GLU A 139 20.75 -4.64 12.76
C GLU A 139 22.00 -5.01 11.96
N ALA A 140 22.71 -6.08 12.34
CA ALA A 140 23.89 -6.54 11.60
C ALA A 140 23.52 -7.00 10.18
N TYR A 141 22.36 -7.63 10.01
CA TYR A 141 21.83 -7.99 8.69
C TYR A 141 21.57 -6.74 7.84
N TYR A 142 20.91 -5.72 8.41
CA TYR A 142 20.71 -4.44 7.72
C TYR A 142 22.03 -3.80 7.31
N GLU A 143 23.02 -3.72 8.21
CA GLU A 143 24.31 -3.09 7.90
C GLU A 143 25.02 -3.75 6.70
N ASN A 144 24.89 -5.06 6.55
CA ASN A 144 25.43 -5.81 5.42
C ASN A 144 24.63 -5.62 4.12
N ALA A 145 23.31 -5.46 4.22
CA ALA A 145 22.41 -5.40 3.07
C ALA A 145 22.05 -3.98 2.60
N LYS A 146 22.28 -2.94 3.42
CA LYS A 146 21.76 -1.56 3.23
C LYS A 146 22.10 -0.92 1.88
N ASN A 147 23.21 -1.31 1.25
CA ASN A 147 23.65 -0.80 -0.05
C ASN A 147 23.05 -1.56 -1.24
N ALA A 148 22.49 -2.75 -0.99
CA ALA A 148 21.86 -3.59 -2.01
C ALA A 148 20.34 -3.39 -2.09
N ILE A 149 19.77 -2.54 -1.24
CA ILE A 149 18.34 -2.26 -1.16
C ILE A 149 18.07 -0.77 -1.32
N ASP A 150 16.96 -0.42 -1.96
CA ASP A 150 16.37 0.93 -1.94
C ASP A 150 15.05 0.89 -1.18
N THR A 151 14.76 1.98 -0.47
CA THR A 151 13.52 2.15 0.30
C THR A 151 12.71 3.28 -0.31
N TRP A 152 11.44 3.01 -0.57
CA TRP A 152 10.51 3.94 -1.20
C TRP A 152 9.41 4.31 -0.22
N LYS A 153 9.10 5.60 -0.16
CA LYS A 153 8.04 6.20 0.62
C LYS A 153 6.89 6.58 -0.29
N VAL A 154 5.68 6.19 0.09
CA VAL A 154 4.42 6.65 -0.48
C VAL A 154 3.83 7.69 0.47
N THR A 155 3.83 8.94 0.03
CA THR A 155 3.04 9.99 0.70
C THR A 155 1.60 9.84 0.25
N ILE A 156 0.72 9.54 1.22
CA ILE A 156 -0.71 9.30 0.96
C ILE A 156 -1.40 10.62 0.65
N GLU A 157 -2.10 10.67 -0.49
CA GLU A 157 -2.96 11.79 -0.87
C GLU A 157 -4.43 11.46 -0.64
N VAL A 158 -4.84 10.24 -1.02
CA VAL A 158 -6.20 9.75 -0.82
C VAL A 158 -6.14 8.30 -0.35
N ILE A 159 -6.91 7.99 0.70
CA ILE A 159 -7.20 6.62 1.12
C ILE A 159 -8.71 6.37 1.09
N ARG A 160 -9.11 5.20 0.60
CA ARG A 160 -10.52 4.78 0.51
C ARG A 160 -10.64 3.33 0.92
N GLY A 161 -11.46 3.07 1.93
CA GLY A 161 -11.79 1.72 2.35
C GLY A 161 -13.13 1.27 1.80
N LYS A 162 -13.23 -0.02 1.49
CA LYS A 162 -14.48 -0.64 1.05
C LYS A 162 -14.62 -2.03 1.65
N ALA A 163 -15.79 -2.33 2.18
CA ALA A 163 -16.09 -3.66 2.70
C ALA A 163 -17.52 -4.11 2.43
N ARG A 164 -17.71 -5.43 2.44
CA ARG A 164 -19.02 -6.07 2.57
C ARG A 164 -18.99 -6.84 3.88
N HIS A 165 -19.97 -6.61 4.74
CA HIS A 165 -19.99 -7.14 6.11
C HIS A 165 -18.73 -6.73 6.89
N LYS A 166 -18.56 -5.41 7.08
CA LYS A 166 -17.37 -4.86 7.72
C LYS A 166 -17.18 -5.37 9.15
N GLU A 167 -18.28 -5.72 9.82
CA GLU A 167 -18.32 -6.38 11.12
C GLU A 167 -17.56 -7.71 11.15
N LEU A 168 -17.49 -8.44 10.03
CA LEU A 168 -16.70 -9.67 9.97
C LEU A 168 -15.20 -9.36 10.03
N TYR A 169 -14.76 -8.22 9.49
CA TYR A 169 -13.34 -7.85 9.51
C TYR A 169 -12.93 -7.09 10.78
N PHE A 170 -13.74 -6.12 11.21
CA PHE A 170 -13.43 -5.28 12.37
C PHE A 170 -13.93 -5.87 13.69
N GLY A 171 -14.93 -6.77 13.65
CA GLY A 171 -15.52 -7.41 14.83
C GLY A 171 -14.79 -8.68 15.30
N GLU A 172 -13.80 -9.18 14.57
CA GLU A 172 -12.89 -10.26 15.02
C GLU A 172 -11.89 -9.80 16.10
N GLN A 173 -12.20 -8.71 16.83
CA GLN A 173 -11.50 -8.25 18.02
C GLN A 173 -12.49 -8.05 19.17
N ALA A 174 -12.73 -9.13 19.90
CA ALA A 174 -12.99 -9.17 21.34
C ALA A 174 -12.33 -10.44 21.90
#